data_AF-A0A932IL47-F1
#
_entry.id   AF-A0A932IL47-F1
#
_cell.length_a   1.000
_cell.length_b   1.000
_cell.length_c   1.000
_cell.angle_alpha   90.00
_cell.angle_beta   90.00
_cell.angle_gamma   90.00
#
_symmetry.space_group_name_H-M   'P 1'
#
loop_
_entity.id
_entity.type
_entity.pdbx_description
1 polymer ?
#
loop_
_entity_poly.entity_id
_entity_poly.type
_entity_poly.pdbx_seq_one_letter_code
_entity_poly.pdbx_strand_id
1 'polypeptide(L)'
;QEDCTSGHLCAGGLCKLDTGQPCGNNGQCVEVCVDNACGPQSDTGGACDEPADCVANNSCVNATCSRDNGQACVGATECASGHCANSYCCENACDRPCEDCGSDGLCNQMPNDDASCIIDCDGLDSICRDYHDLSADRCAELGACKVSNSAHCTSYTNSDTSVLCRNVAGECDAADTCDGNGGCPDKKLTSECRAARADSCDTPESCDGSNDICPQDVYVPCGGLNYRSIGAAASPLWTGLCTSTSSTVTFNPAVPPSVGRGDAIIIGAETAYVLDVDGATRTSATTQKPPPQVTDATCAMGRAFATLQEWETNRNGDLVNQDRSEVGLLYKDGLLNSSLEFKDSFTDPDHGFVLEPAGGSWHLAAVAGDCGGTGSCRFHPDVCLDDPNSAALVCSGWCVEGCLTVETRA
;
A
#
# COMPACT_ATOMS: atom_id res chain seq x y z
N GLN A 1 -71.30 36.08 61.57
CA GLN A 1 -72.21 36.15 60.40
C GLN A 1 -73.32 37.18 60.61
N GLU A 2 -73.78 37.42 61.85
CA GLU A 2 -74.88 38.38 62.12
C GLU A 2 -74.50 39.87 62.00
N ASP A 3 -73.21 40.21 61.97
CA ASP A 3 -72.74 41.61 61.89
C ASP A 3 -72.65 42.15 60.45
N CYS A 4 -72.78 41.30 59.43
CA CYS A 4 -72.66 41.70 58.02
C CYS A 4 -74.04 41.80 57.36
N THR A 5 -74.23 42.82 56.52
CA THR A 5 -75.46 43.00 55.74
C THR A 5 -75.65 41.87 54.72
N SER A 6 -76.91 41.63 54.30
CA SER A 6 -77.24 40.61 53.30
C SER A 6 -76.35 40.72 52.05
N GLY A 7 -75.90 39.57 51.53
CA GLY A 7 -74.92 39.49 50.44
C GLY A 7 -73.45 39.64 50.85
N HIS A 8 -73.15 39.74 52.16
CA HIS A 8 -71.79 39.75 52.69
C HIS A 8 -71.56 38.66 53.73
N LEU A 9 -70.36 38.09 53.75
CA LEU A 9 -69.88 37.15 54.78
C LEU A 9 -68.65 37.71 55.49
N CYS A 10 -68.46 37.31 56.74
CA CYS A 10 -67.28 37.71 57.51
C CYS A 10 -66.07 36.84 57.13
N ALA A 11 -65.05 37.44 56.53
CA ALA A 11 -63.80 36.80 56.15
C ALA A 11 -62.62 37.67 56.60
N GLY A 12 -61.71 37.12 57.41
CA GLY A 12 -60.56 37.88 57.93
C GLY A 12 -60.93 39.06 58.83
N GLY A 13 -62.11 39.05 59.47
CA GLY A 13 -62.60 40.13 60.33
C GLY A 13 -63.23 41.32 59.58
N LEU A 14 -63.41 41.20 58.26
CA LEU A 14 -64.10 42.18 57.41
C LEU A 14 -65.36 41.56 56.80
N CYS A 15 -66.40 42.37 56.57
CA CYS A 15 -67.56 41.96 55.78
C CYS A 15 -67.21 42.07 54.30
N LYS A 16 -67.04 40.92 53.65
CA LYS A 16 -66.72 40.80 52.22
C LYS A 16 -67.90 40.25 51.43
N LEU A 17 -67.97 40.55 50.13
CA LEU A 17 -69.02 40.11 49.22
C LEU A 17 -69.06 38.58 49.08
N ASP A 18 -70.27 38.03 49.15
CA ASP A 18 -70.57 36.59 48.99
C ASP A 18 -70.57 36.17 47.50
N THR A 19 -70.58 34.86 47.23
CA THR A 19 -70.57 34.31 45.86
C THR A 19 -71.73 34.84 45.01
N GLY A 20 -71.43 35.23 43.77
CA GLY A 20 -72.36 35.80 42.80
C GLY A 20 -72.62 37.30 42.93
N GLN A 21 -72.02 37.98 43.91
CA GLN A 21 -72.12 39.44 44.02
C GLN A 21 -71.17 40.16 43.05
N PRO A 22 -71.56 41.34 42.53
CA PRO A 22 -70.71 42.11 41.63
C PRO A 22 -69.52 42.72 42.37
N CYS A 23 -68.32 42.58 41.80
CA CYS A 23 -67.07 43.03 42.39
C CYS A 23 -66.17 43.71 41.35
N GLY A 24 -65.15 44.42 41.82
CA GLY A 24 -64.12 45.06 40.98
C GLY A 24 -62.67 44.77 41.39
N ASN A 25 -62.45 43.98 42.46
CA ASN A 25 -61.17 43.36 42.80
C ASN A 25 -61.34 42.27 43.86
N ASN A 26 -60.33 41.41 43.99
CA ASN A 26 -60.27 40.29 44.94
C ASN A 26 -60.38 40.72 46.42
N GLY A 27 -59.97 41.95 46.76
CA GLY A 27 -60.09 42.48 48.12
C GLY A 27 -61.54 42.57 48.61
N GLN A 28 -62.51 42.69 47.69
CA GLN A 28 -63.93 42.84 47.99
C GLN A 28 -64.65 41.51 48.22
N CYS A 29 -64.14 40.40 47.69
CA CYS A 29 -64.78 39.07 47.74
C CYS A 29 -64.25 38.23 48.90
N VAL A 30 -65.11 37.32 49.40
CA VAL A 30 -64.69 36.29 50.37
C VAL A 30 -63.57 35.43 49.79
N GLU A 31 -63.69 35.05 48.52
CA GLU A 31 -62.70 34.31 47.74
C GLU A 31 -62.06 35.25 46.70
N VAL A 32 -62.38 35.09 45.41
CA VAL A 32 -61.84 35.91 44.31
C VAL A 32 -62.96 36.57 43.50
N CYS A 33 -62.59 37.54 42.66
CA CYS A 33 -63.43 38.35 41.80
C CYS A 33 -63.05 38.06 40.35
N VAL A 34 -63.86 37.29 39.65
CA VAL A 34 -63.61 36.90 38.25
C VAL A 34 -64.78 37.35 37.39
N ASP A 35 -64.52 37.94 36.22
CA ASP A 35 -65.55 38.46 35.32
C ASP A 35 -66.57 39.39 36.01
N ASN A 36 -66.09 40.20 36.97
CA ASN A 36 -66.88 41.10 37.82
C ASN A 36 -67.87 40.41 38.77
N ALA A 37 -67.68 39.12 39.09
CA ALA A 37 -68.49 38.39 40.08
C ALA A 37 -67.61 37.67 41.11
N CYS A 38 -68.02 37.72 42.38
CA CYS A 38 -67.34 36.97 43.43
C CYS A 38 -67.61 35.47 43.29
N GLY A 39 -66.58 34.66 43.46
CA GLY A 39 -66.69 33.20 43.43
C GLY A 39 -65.39 32.49 43.79
N PRO A 40 -65.39 31.15 43.69
CA PRO A 40 -64.19 30.35 43.94
C PRO A 40 -63.13 30.61 42.88
N GLN A 41 -61.89 30.26 43.22
CA GLN A 41 -60.81 30.24 42.25
C GLN A 41 -61.17 29.32 41.08
N SER A 42 -60.82 29.76 39.87
CA SER A 42 -61.03 29.04 38.62
C SER A 42 -60.06 27.87 38.48
N ASP A 43 -60.60 26.72 38.06
CA ASP A 43 -59.83 25.55 37.64
C ASP A 43 -59.18 25.78 36.25
N THR A 44 -58.43 24.79 35.77
CA THR A 44 -57.82 24.82 34.42
C THR A 44 -58.89 25.06 33.34
N GLY A 45 -58.71 26.08 32.50
CA GLY A 45 -59.66 26.51 31.48
C GLY A 45 -60.73 27.50 31.95
N GLY A 46 -60.78 27.83 33.24
CA GLY A 46 -61.66 28.87 33.79
C GLY A 46 -61.13 30.28 33.54
N ALA A 47 -62.01 31.28 33.67
CA ALA A 47 -61.66 32.69 33.47
C ALA A 47 -60.80 33.24 34.62
N CYS A 48 -59.97 34.23 34.34
CA CYS A 48 -59.18 34.97 35.32
C CYS A 48 -58.80 36.34 34.77
N ASP A 49 -58.51 37.30 35.65
CA ASP A 49 -57.87 38.57 35.29
C ASP A 49 -56.53 38.79 36.02
N GLU A 50 -56.28 38.06 37.10
CA GLU A 50 -54.99 38.03 37.79
C GLU A 50 -54.60 36.61 38.29
N PRO A 51 -53.31 36.37 38.64
CA PRO A 51 -52.86 35.04 39.05
C PRO A 51 -53.57 34.48 40.30
N ALA A 52 -54.07 35.35 41.18
CA ALA A 52 -54.76 34.93 42.40
C ALA A 52 -56.12 34.26 42.12
N ASP A 53 -56.69 34.46 40.93
CA ASP A 53 -57.98 33.90 40.54
C ASP A 53 -57.91 32.42 40.22
N CYS A 54 -56.72 31.88 39.98
CA CYS A 54 -56.52 30.49 39.62
C CYS A 54 -56.21 29.63 40.84
N VAL A 55 -56.60 28.36 40.80
CA VAL A 55 -56.19 27.36 41.79
C VAL A 55 -54.65 27.21 41.83
N ALA A 56 -54.12 26.65 42.92
CA ALA A 56 -52.66 26.52 43.09
C ALA A 56 -51.99 25.75 41.94
N ASN A 57 -50.81 26.24 41.52
CA ASN A 57 -50.03 25.76 40.37
C ASN A 57 -50.67 26.01 38.98
N ASN A 58 -51.59 26.97 38.90
CA ASN A 58 -52.09 27.50 37.65
C ASN A 58 -51.77 29.00 37.55
N SER A 59 -51.36 29.42 36.36
CA SER A 59 -51.12 30.81 36.00
C SER A 59 -52.25 31.37 35.14
N CYS A 60 -52.60 32.63 35.34
CA CYS A 60 -53.56 33.33 34.47
C CYS A 60 -52.88 33.77 33.17
N VAL A 61 -53.20 33.12 32.06
CA VAL A 61 -52.64 33.40 30.72
C VAL A 61 -53.77 33.69 29.75
N ASN A 62 -53.73 34.85 29.09
CA ASN A 62 -54.78 35.28 28.14
C ASN A 62 -56.21 35.19 28.73
N ALA A 63 -56.37 35.63 29.98
CA ALA A 63 -57.62 35.58 30.75
C ALA A 63 -58.18 34.15 31.00
N THR A 64 -57.33 33.13 30.90
CA THR A 64 -57.67 31.73 31.21
C THR A 64 -56.66 31.14 32.19
N CYS A 65 -57.12 30.39 33.18
CA CYS A 65 -56.25 29.67 34.10
C CYS A 65 -55.63 28.46 33.40
N SER A 66 -54.30 28.44 33.29
CA SER A 66 -53.53 27.39 32.64
C SER A 66 -52.52 26.78 33.61
N ARG A 67 -52.22 25.49 33.45
CA ARG A 67 -51.31 24.71 34.27
C ARG A 67 -49.87 25.20 34.18
N ASP A 68 -49.19 25.28 35.31
CA ASP A 68 -47.77 25.62 35.36
C ASP A 68 -46.89 24.46 34.82
N ASN A 69 -45.64 24.77 34.48
CA ASN A 69 -44.69 23.78 33.98
C ASN A 69 -44.48 22.64 35.01
N GLY A 70 -44.34 21.40 34.52
CA GLY A 70 -44.16 20.18 35.31
C GLY A 70 -45.46 19.51 35.74
N GLN A 71 -46.62 20.16 35.53
CA GLN A 71 -47.92 19.52 35.72
C GLN A 71 -48.29 18.60 34.57
N ALA A 72 -49.08 17.57 34.86
CA ALA A 72 -49.57 16.67 33.83
C ALA A 72 -50.46 17.40 32.81
N CYS A 73 -50.41 17.01 31.55
CA CYS A 73 -51.24 17.54 30.46
C CYS A 73 -51.61 16.44 29.46
N VAL A 74 -52.70 16.65 28.75
CA VAL A 74 -53.18 15.93 27.57
C VAL A 74 -53.12 16.78 26.30
N GLY A 75 -52.99 18.11 26.41
CA GLY A 75 -52.92 19.01 25.27
C GLY A 75 -52.30 20.37 25.59
N ALA A 76 -51.73 21.01 24.56
CA ALA A 76 -50.91 22.21 24.71
C ALA A 76 -51.68 23.43 25.26
N THR A 77 -52.99 23.52 25.01
CA THR A 77 -53.85 24.65 25.41
C THR A 77 -54.09 24.74 26.91
N GLU A 78 -53.85 23.67 27.65
CA GLU A 78 -54.03 23.67 29.10
C GLU A 78 -52.78 24.14 29.85
N CYS A 79 -51.64 24.24 29.18
CA CYS A 79 -50.36 24.66 29.75
C CYS A 79 -50.14 26.15 29.59
N ALA A 80 -49.64 26.82 30.63
CA ALA A 80 -49.35 28.25 30.62
C ALA A 80 -48.30 28.61 29.55
N SER A 81 -47.36 27.71 29.31
CA SER A 81 -46.36 27.82 28.23
C SER A 81 -46.94 27.58 26.83
N GLY A 82 -48.13 27.00 26.72
CA GLY A 82 -48.69 26.56 25.45
C GLY A 82 -48.04 25.27 24.89
N HIS A 83 -47.24 24.55 25.69
CA HIS A 83 -46.53 23.35 25.28
C HIS A 83 -46.82 22.18 26.21
N CYS A 84 -47.26 21.06 25.62
CA CYS A 84 -47.49 19.79 26.30
C CYS A 84 -46.65 18.72 25.61
N ALA A 85 -45.61 18.22 26.27
CA ALA A 85 -44.73 17.18 25.77
C ALA A 85 -44.57 16.09 26.83
N ASN A 86 -44.54 14.82 26.41
CA ASN A 86 -44.49 13.65 27.31
C ASN A 86 -45.48 13.70 28.49
N SER A 87 -46.68 14.21 28.20
CA SER A 87 -47.76 14.40 29.20
C SER A 87 -47.44 15.38 30.32
N TYR A 88 -46.48 16.29 30.16
CA TYR A 88 -46.16 17.37 31.08
C TYR A 88 -46.22 18.74 30.39
N CYS A 89 -46.58 19.79 31.14
CA CYS A 89 -46.47 21.17 30.68
C CYS A 89 -45.00 21.59 30.70
N CYS A 90 -44.49 22.09 29.57
CA CYS A 90 -43.04 22.25 29.37
C CYS A 90 -42.70 23.70 29.07
N GLU A 91 -41.50 24.14 29.44
CA GLU A 91 -41.03 25.51 29.18
C GLU A 91 -41.00 25.88 27.68
N ASN A 92 -40.89 24.89 26.80
CA ASN A 92 -40.98 25.02 25.35
C ASN A 92 -41.49 23.70 24.73
N ALA A 93 -41.42 23.54 23.40
CA ALA A 93 -41.92 22.36 22.70
C ALA A 93 -41.13 21.05 22.92
N CYS A 94 -39.92 21.12 23.49
CA CYS A 94 -38.94 20.04 23.58
C CYS A 94 -38.76 19.31 22.22
N ASP A 95 -38.56 20.08 21.15
CA ASP A 95 -38.52 19.59 19.77
C ASP A 95 -37.09 19.31 19.26
N ARG A 96 -36.07 19.45 20.12
CA ARG A 96 -34.71 19.10 19.76
C ARG A 96 -34.54 17.57 19.80
N PRO A 97 -33.62 17.01 18.98
CA PRO A 97 -33.36 15.59 19.02
C PRO A 97 -32.85 15.15 20.40
N CYS A 98 -33.35 14.02 20.89
CA CYS A 98 -32.97 13.42 22.17
C CYS A 98 -33.21 14.34 23.36
N GLU A 99 -34.29 15.09 23.28
CA GLU A 99 -34.78 15.99 24.32
C GLU A 99 -36.26 15.66 24.58
N ASP A 100 -36.62 15.57 25.85
CA ASP A 100 -37.98 15.32 26.28
C ASP A 100 -38.27 16.05 27.60
N CYS A 101 -39.55 16.15 27.93
CA CYS A 101 -40.04 16.90 29.08
C CYS A 101 -40.21 16.04 30.33
N GLY A 102 -39.79 16.58 31.47
CA GLY A 102 -39.93 15.96 32.78
C GLY A 102 -41.05 16.57 33.65
N SER A 103 -41.25 15.97 34.82
CA SER A 103 -42.16 16.49 35.86
C SER A 103 -41.69 17.80 36.51
N ASP A 104 -40.46 18.22 36.24
CA ASP A 104 -39.92 19.54 36.59
C ASP A 104 -40.28 20.61 35.54
N GLY A 105 -40.90 20.21 34.43
CA GLY A 105 -41.35 21.10 33.37
C GLY A 105 -40.24 21.63 32.47
N LEU A 106 -39.05 21.04 32.58
CA LEU A 106 -37.87 21.38 31.80
C LEU A 106 -37.64 20.35 30.69
N CYS A 107 -37.09 20.81 29.57
CA CYS A 107 -36.68 19.94 28.47
C CYS A 107 -35.28 19.36 28.72
N ASN A 108 -35.14 18.62 29.81
CA ASN A 108 -33.85 18.07 30.26
C ASN A 108 -33.85 16.54 30.38
N GLN A 109 -34.95 15.90 30.00
CA GLN A 109 -35.03 14.44 29.97
C GLN A 109 -34.49 13.95 28.64
N MET A 110 -33.75 12.84 28.70
CA MET A 110 -33.20 12.20 27.52
C MET A 110 -33.92 10.86 27.34
N PRO A 111 -34.73 10.69 26.28
CA PRO A 111 -35.27 9.38 25.95
C PRO A 111 -34.16 8.47 25.41
N ASN A 112 -34.34 7.15 25.51
CA ASN A 112 -33.40 6.19 24.90
C ASN A 112 -33.45 6.27 23.36
N ASP A 113 -34.61 6.59 22.80
CA ASP A 113 -34.81 6.67 21.35
C ASP A 113 -35.64 7.89 20.96
N ASP A 114 -35.29 8.49 19.82
CA ASP A 114 -35.99 9.63 19.24
C ASP A 114 -36.12 9.47 17.72
N ALA A 115 -37.36 9.53 17.23
CA ALA A 115 -37.74 9.44 15.82
C ALA A 115 -37.09 10.50 14.92
N SER A 116 -36.79 11.68 15.46
CA SER A 116 -36.15 12.78 14.75
C SER A 116 -34.67 12.50 14.43
N CYS A 117 -34.03 11.59 15.18
CA CYS A 117 -32.70 11.12 14.86
C CYS A 117 -32.75 10.17 13.66
N ILE A 118 -32.08 10.56 12.58
CA ILE A 118 -31.88 9.72 11.39
C ILE A 118 -30.41 9.33 11.39
N ILE A 119 -30.12 8.04 11.63
CA ILE A 119 -28.75 7.53 11.62
C ILE A 119 -28.58 6.63 10.40
N ASP A 120 -27.94 7.21 9.39
CA ASP A 120 -27.55 6.56 8.15
C ASP A 120 -26.23 5.79 8.36
N CYS A 121 -26.31 4.46 8.34
CA CYS A 121 -25.17 3.58 8.49
C CYS A 121 -24.57 3.14 7.13
N ASP A 122 -25.22 3.43 6.01
CA ASP A 122 -24.80 3.04 4.66
C ASP A 122 -23.41 3.61 4.31
N GLY A 123 -23.02 4.73 4.94
CA GLY A 123 -21.66 5.29 4.81
C GLY A 123 -20.53 4.38 5.31
N LEU A 124 -20.84 3.32 6.07
CA LEU A 124 -19.90 2.30 6.54
C LEU A 124 -19.90 1.06 5.64
N ASP A 125 -20.75 1.03 4.62
CA ASP A 125 -20.89 -0.12 3.74
C ASP A 125 -19.60 -0.40 2.98
N SER A 126 -19.42 -1.69 2.72
CA SER A 126 -18.42 -2.22 1.82
C SER A 126 -19.10 -3.21 0.88
N ILE A 127 -18.42 -3.58 -0.20
CA ILE A 127 -18.92 -4.62 -1.12
C ILE A 127 -19.26 -5.93 -0.37
N CYS A 128 -18.57 -6.20 0.75
CA CYS A 128 -18.76 -7.42 1.53
C CYS A 128 -19.69 -7.27 2.74
N ARG A 129 -20.15 -6.06 3.07
CA ARG A 129 -20.91 -5.80 4.28
C ARG A 129 -21.78 -4.57 4.13
N ASP A 130 -23.06 -4.74 4.38
CA ASP A 130 -24.11 -3.71 4.39
C ASP A 130 -24.53 -3.48 5.86
N TYR A 131 -24.33 -2.27 6.36
CA TYR A 131 -24.70 -1.85 7.71
C TYR A 131 -26.10 -1.27 7.71
N HIS A 132 -26.95 -1.79 8.58
CA HIS A 132 -28.33 -1.33 8.65
C HIS A 132 -28.46 -0.06 9.49
N ASP A 133 -29.22 0.91 8.97
CA ASP A 133 -29.63 2.11 9.69
C ASP A 133 -30.22 1.80 11.08
N LEU A 134 -29.92 2.69 12.03
CA LEU A 134 -30.53 2.59 13.37
C LEU A 134 -31.97 3.09 13.33
N SER A 135 -32.88 2.21 13.73
CA SER A 135 -34.31 2.52 13.88
C SER A 135 -34.75 2.61 15.35
N ALA A 136 -33.85 2.33 16.29
CA ALA A 136 -34.10 2.37 17.74
C ALA A 136 -32.79 2.71 18.48
N ASP A 137 -32.92 3.13 19.74
CA ASP A 137 -31.81 3.51 20.61
C ASP A 137 -30.88 4.56 19.95
N ARG A 138 -31.46 5.61 19.38
CA ARG A 138 -30.71 6.58 18.57
C ARG A 138 -30.09 7.73 19.35
N CYS A 139 -30.34 7.84 20.65
CA CYS A 139 -29.86 8.95 21.45
C CYS A 139 -28.51 8.67 22.10
N ALA A 140 -27.55 9.59 21.94
CA ALA A 140 -26.21 9.47 22.52
C ALA A 140 -26.09 10.26 23.83
N GLU A 141 -26.58 11.50 23.81
CA GLU A 141 -26.66 12.39 24.95
C GLU A 141 -27.81 13.39 24.76
N LEU A 142 -28.13 14.16 25.81
CA LEU A 142 -29.20 15.15 25.77
C LEU A 142 -28.96 16.14 24.62
N GLY A 143 -29.93 16.25 23.71
CA GLY A 143 -29.83 17.16 22.57
C GLY A 143 -29.00 16.62 21.39
N ALA A 144 -28.52 15.37 21.42
CA ALA A 144 -27.67 14.80 20.37
C ALA A 144 -27.97 13.34 20.02
N CYS A 145 -28.10 13.11 18.72
CA CYS A 145 -28.20 11.79 18.13
C CYS A 145 -26.86 11.04 18.16
N LYS A 146 -26.90 9.71 18.13
CA LYS A 146 -25.75 8.87 17.81
C LYS A 146 -25.21 9.23 16.42
N VAL A 147 -23.92 9.03 16.20
CA VAL A 147 -23.29 9.20 14.88
C VAL A 147 -23.03 7.84 14.24
N SER A 148 -22.99 7.83 12.91
CA SER A 148 -22.67 6.64 12.11
C SER A 148 -21.20 6.26 12.28
N ASN A 149 -20.95 5.19 13.05
CA ASN A 149 -19.64 4.60 13.24
C ASN A 149 -19.77 3.13 13.66
N SER A 150 -18.65 2.41 13.68
CA SER A 150 -18.60 0.99 14.03
C SER A 150 -18.99 0.64 15.47
N ALA A 151 -19.08 1.63 16.38
CA ALA A 151 -19.53 1.41 17.74
C ALA A 151 -21.06 1.45 17.86
N HIS A 152 -21.75 2.22 17.01
CA HIS A 152 -23.20 2.35 17.02
C HIS A 152 -23.88 1.48 15.94
N CYS A 153 -23.35 1.47 14.72
CA CYS A 153 -23.84 0.64 13.61
C CYS A 153 -23.35 -0.81 13.81
N THR A 154 -24.07 -1.55 14.66
CA THR A 154 -23.70 -2.92 15.05
C THR A 154 -24.53 -3.99 14.34
N SER A 155 -25.62 -3.58 13.68
CA SER A 155 -26.46 -4.42 12.84
C SER A 155 -25.97 -4.36 11.39
N TYR A 156 -25.79 -5.50 10.76
CA TYR A 156 -25.29 -5.60 9.39
C TYR A 156 -25.65 -6.94 8.75
N THR A 157 -25.58 -6.99 7.42
CA THR A 157 -25.64 -8.20 6.61
C THR A 157 -24.33 -8.37 5.84
N ASN A 158 -23.72 -9.56 5.91
CA ASN A 158 -22.53 -9.87 5.13
C ASN A 158 -22.91 -10.45 3.77
N SER A 159 -22.16 -10.07 2.73
CA SER A 159 -22.28 -10.62 1.39
C SER A 159 -21.81 -12.08 1.32
N ASP A 160 -22.37 -12.84 0.38
CA ASP A 160 -22.00 -14.23 0.12
C ASP A 160 -20.56 -14.39 -0.39
N THR A 161 -19.97 -15.58 -0.18
CA THR A 161 -18.60 -15.90 -0.59
C THR A 161 -18.31 -15.87 -2.09
N SER A 162 -19.35 -15.79 -2.92
CA SER A 162 -19.26 -15.66 -4.37
C SER A 162 -19.21 -14.21 -4.88
N VAL A 163 -19.45 -13.22 -4.00
CA VAL A 163 -19.42 -11.81 -4.37
C VAL A 163 -17.98 -11.36 -4.57
N LEU A 164 -17.68 -10.91 -5.79
CA LEU A 164 -16.39 -10.31 -6.16
C LEU A 164 -16.23 -8.94 -5.48
N CYS A 165 -15.17 -8.77 -4.70
CA CYS A 165 -14.90 -7.54 -3.96
C CYS A 165 -13.67 -6.80 -4.46
N ARG A 166 -12.72 -7.48 -5.10
CA ARG A 166 -11.60 -6.85 -5.80
C ARG A 166 -11.26 -7.61 -7.08
N ASN A 167 -11.01 -6.86 -8.15
CA ASN A 167 -10.51 -7.42 -9.42
C ASN A 167 -9.03 -7.76 -9.33
N VAL A 168 -8.58 -8.66 -10.20
CA VAL A 168 -7.17 -9.01 -10.41
C VAL A 168 -6.35 -7.78 -10.80
N ALA A 169 -5.22 -7.56 -10.12
CA ALA A 169 -4.30 -6.44 -10.31
C ALA A 169 -2.98 -6.82 -11.00
N GLY A 170 -2.67 -8.12 -11.15
CA GLY A 170 -1.48 -8.62 -11.82
C GLY A 170 -1.51 -10.13 -12.05
N GLU A 171 -0.47 -10.67 -12.69
CA GLU A 171 -0.37 -12.09 -13.08
C GLU A 171 -0.35 -13.04 -11.88
N CYS A 172 0.11 -12.56 -10.72
CA CYS A 172 0.19 -13.31 -9.48
C CYS A 172 -0.94 -13.00 -8.50
N ASP A 173 -1.96 -12.28 -8.96
CA ASP A 173 -3.09 -11.86 -8.17
C ASP A 173 -4.35 -12.65 -8.52
N ALA A 174 -5.08 -13.11 -7.52
CA ALA A 174 -6.36 -13.76 -7.72
C ALA A 174 -7.50 -12.74 -7.54
N ALA A 175 -8.66 -13.03 -8.13
CA ALA A 175 -9.86 -12.26 -7.84
C ALA A 175 -10.28 -12.50 -6.39
N ASP A 176 -10.48 -11.42 -5.63
CA ASP A 176 -10.91 -11.51 -4.24
C ASP A 176 -12.42 -11.60 -4.17
N THR A 177 -12.89 -12.58 -3.40
CA THR A 177 -14.30 -12.74 -3.10
C THR A 177 -14.52 -12.57 -1.61
N CYS A 178 -15.70 -12.08 -1.23
CA CYS A 178 -16.04 -11.91 0.17
C CYS A 178 -15.87 -13.21 0.96
N ASP A 179 -15.54 -13.12 2.24
CA ASP A 179 -15.32 -14.30 3.09
C ASP A 179 -16.58 -14.79 3.83
N GLY A 180 -17.72 -14.14 3.59
CA GLY A 180 -18.98 -14.37 4.33
C GLY A 180 -19.03 -13.71 5.71
N ASN A 181 -17.92 -13.10 6.14
CA ASN A 181 -17.75 -12.41 7.42
C ASN A 181 -17.49 -10.91 7.24
N GLY A 182 -17.79 -10.37 6.06
CA GLY A 182 -17.62 -8.95 5.72
C GLY A 182 -16.18 -8.55 5.37
N GLY A 183 -15.26 -9.51 5.28
CA GLY A 183 -13.92 -9.29 4.79
C GLY A 183 -13.81 -9.52 3.29
N CYS A 184 -12.89 -8.80 2.66
CA CYS A 184 -12.41 -9.04 1.29
C CYS A 184 -10.94 -9.49 1.39
N PRO A 185 -10.66 -10.78 1.65
CA PRO A 185 -9.30 -11.26 1.85
C PRO A 185 -8.52 -11.20 0.55
N ASP A 186 -7.33 -10.60 0.63
CA ASP A 186 -6.41 -10.46 -0.49
C ASP A 186 -5.74 -11.78 -0.84
N LYS A 187 -6.10 -12.36 -1.99
CA LYS A 187 -5.64 -13.69 -2.42
C LYS A 187 -4.54 -13.57 -3.46
N LYS A 188 -3.37 -14.12 -3.14
CA LYS A 188 -2.25 -14.26 -4.08
C LYS A 188 -2.13 -15.68 -4.59
N LEU A 189 -1.68 -15.79 -5.83
CA LEU A 189 -1.40 -17.07 -6.47
C LEU A 189 -0.04 -17.60 -6.02
N THR A 190 0.15 -18.92 -6.15
CA THR A 190 1.44 -19.61 -6.01
C THR A 190 1.77 -20.42 -7.27
N SER A 191 0.99 -20.23 -8.32
CA SER A 191 1.20 -20.87 -9.62
C SER A 191 2.35 -20.24 -10.37
N GLU A 192 2.87 -20.98 -11.34
CA GLU A 192 3.76 -20.44 -12.37
C GLU A 192 3.07 -19.26 -13.07
N CYS A 193 3.76 -18.12 -13.11
CA CYS A 193 3.30 -16.91 -13.81
C CYS A 193 4.03 -16.71 -15.13
N ARG A 194 5.26 -17.22 -15.24
CA ARG A 194 5.99 -17.28 -16.51
C ARG A 194 6.62 -18.66 -16.67
N ALA A 195 6.34 -19.28 -17.81
CA ALA A 195 7.02 -20.51 -18.20
C ALA A 195 8.48 -20.21 -18.60
N ALA A 196 9.37 -21.14 -18.29
CA ALA A 196 10.73 -21.10 -18.84
C ALA A 196 10.69 -21.15 -20.37
N ARG A 197 11.63 -20.44 -21.00
CA ARG A 197 11.96 -20.60 -22.41
C ARG A 197 12.42 -22.03 -22.69
N ALA A 198 12.43 -22.42 -23.96
CA ALA A 198 12.81 -23.76 -24.39
C ALA A 198 14.33 -24.07 -24.24
N ASP A 199 15.11 -23.15 -23.66
CA ASP A 199 16.52 -23.34 -23.35
C ASP A 199 16.72 -23.86 -21.92
N SER A 200 17.93 -24.34 -21.59
CA SER A 200 18.20 -24.98 -20.29
C SER A 200 18.71 -24.03 -19.21
N CYS A 201 18.73 -22.71 -19.43
CA CYS A 201 19.20 -21.75 -18.43
C CYS A 201 18.12 -20.76 -17.99
N ASP A 202 16.98 -20.77 -18.66
CA ASP A 202 15.80 -20.09 -18.16
C ASP A 202 15.06 -20.94 -17.13
N THR A 203 14.73 -20.36 -15.97
CA THR A 203 13.91 -21.02 -14.94
C THR A 203 12.52 -20.40 -14.89
N PRO A 204 11.45 -21.19 -14.71
CA PRO A 204 10.12 -20.63 -14.63
C PRO A 204 9.95 -19.81 -13.34
N GLU A 205 9.31 -18.65 -13.43
CA GLU A 205 8.95 -17.85 -12.27
C GLU A 205 7.57 -18.29 -11.76
N SER A 206 7.52 -18.45 -10.44
CA SER A 206 6.29 -18.76 -9.72
C SER A 206 5.95 -17.61 -8.80
N CYS A 207 4.66 -17.34 -8.68
CA CYS A 207 4.14 -16.39 -7.72
C CYS A 207 4.54 -16.81 -6.29
N ASP A 208 4.91 -15.82 -5.48
CA ASP A 208 5.42 -16.05 -4.12
C ASP A 208 4.30 -16.12 -3.05
N GLY A 209 3.04 -15.98 -3.48
CA GLY A 209 1.89 -15.91 -2.58
C GLY A 209 1.78 -14.62 -1.77
N SER A 210 2.53 -13.57 -2.13
CA SER A 210 2.56 -12.29 -1.42
C SER A 210 2.47 -11.06 -2.34
N ASN A 211 2.97 -11.12 -3.57
CA ASN A 211 3.00 -10.00 -4.52
C ASN A 211 2.01 -10.19 -5.69
N ASP A 212 1.47 -9.08 -6.19
CA ASP A 212 0.52 -9.05 -7.32
C ASP A 212 1.20 -9.35 -8.67
N ILE A 213 2.48 -9.04 -8.75
CA ILE A 213 3.28 -9.10 -9.98
C ILE A 213 4.18 -10.34 -9.92
N CYS A 214 4.33 -11.01 -11.06
CA CYS A 214 5.30 -12.09 -11.23
C CYS A 214 6.70 -11.60 -10.84
N PRO A 215 7.51 -12.41 -10.12
CA PRO A 215 8.92 -12.07 -9.90
C PRO A 215 9.62 -11.69 -11.20
N GLN A 216 10.59 -10.78 -11.12
CA GLN A 216 11.41 -10.42 -12.28
C GLN A 216 12.06 -11.67 -12.88
N ASP A 217 12.02 -11.76 -14.21
CA ASP A 217 12.69 -12.81 -14.98
C ASP A 217 14.19 -12.78 -14.68
N VAL A 218 14.70 -13.83 -14.04
CA VAL A 218 16.14 -14.00 -13.80
C VAL A 218 16.70 -14.87 -14.92
N TYR A 219 16.68 -14.32 -16.13
CA TYR A 219 17.24 -14.98 -17.29
C TYR A 219 18.77 -14.93 -17.23
N VAL A 220 19.41 -16.10 -17.25
CA VAL A 220 20.83 -16.24 -17.56
C VAL A 220 20.90 -16.90 -18.94
N PRO A 221 21.40 -16.24 -20.00
CA PRO A 221 21.37 -16.83 -21.33
C PRO A 221 22.10 -18.18 -21.42
N CYS A 222 21.36 -19.23 -21.78
CA CYS A 222 21.94 -20.53 -22.15
C CYS A 222 22.41 -20.52 -23.60
N GLY A 223 23.56 -19.91 -23.82
CA GLY A 223 24.24 -19.93 -25.12
C GLY A 223 24.76 -18.56 -25.46
N GLY A 224 25.99 -18.25 -25.03
CA GLY A 224 26.58 -16.98 -25.43
C GLY A 224 27.84 -16.61 -24.68
N LEU A 225 27.98 -17.01 -23.41
CA LEU A 225 29.09 -16.53 -22.59
C LEU A 225 30.42 -17.16 -23.01
N ASN A 226 31.20 -16.38 -23.72
CA ASN A 226 32.51 -16.74 -24.22
C ASN A 226 33.57 -16.22 -23.26
N TYR A 227 34.33 -17.12 -22.65
CA TYR A 227 35.52 -16.74 -21.90
C TYR A 227 36.73 -16.74 -22.82
N ARG A 228 37.52 -15.66 -22.81
CA ARG A 228 38.74 -15.53 -23.61
C ARG A 228 39.86 -15.01 -22.72
N SER A 229 40.96 -15.76 -22.62
CA SER A 229 42.09 -15.32 -21.83
C SER A 229 42.95 -14.30 -22.57
N ILE A 230 43.41 -13.30 -21.84
CA ILE A 230 44.25 -12.22 -22.34
C ILE A 230 45.50 -12.17 -21.46
N GLY A 231 46.69 -12.29 -22.05
CA GLY A 231 47.94 -12.32 -21.30
C GLY A 231 49.16 -12.23 -22.20
N ALA A 232 50.27 -11.71 -21.66
CA ALA A 232 51.49 -11.41 -22.42
C ALA A 232 52.45 -12.62 -22.52
N ALA A 233 52.10 -13.77 -21.94
CA ALA A 233 52.92 -14.96 -22.03
C ALA A 233 53.05 -15.42 -23.50
N ALA A 234 54.29 -15.60 -23.96
CA ALA A 234 54.56 -16.13 -25.29
C ALA A 234 54.00 -17.56 -25.40
N SER A 235 52.99 -17.74 -26.25
CA SER A 235 52.42 -19.05 -26.58
C SER A 235 53.47 -19.95 -27.24
N PRO A 236 53.51 -21.26 -26.94
CA PRO A 236 52.55 -22.00 -26.11
C PRO A 236 52.95 -22.09 -24.63
N LEU A 237 51.97 -21.99 -23.73
CA LEU A 237 52.09 -22.28 -22.30
C LEU A 237 52.27 -23.78 -22.01
N TRP A 238 51.79 -24.63 -22.93
CA TRP A 238 51.91 -26.08 -22.85
C TRP A 238 51.85 -26.70 -24.24
N THR A 239 52.57 -27.80 -24.43
CA THR A 239 52.50 -28.66 -25.62
C THR A 239 52.53 -30.11 -25.20
N GLY A 240 51.68 -30.93 -25.79
CA GLY A 240 51.64 -32.36 -25.51
C GLY A 240 50.67 -33.10 -26.41
N LEU A 241 50.33 -34.32 -26.01
CA LEU A 241 49.29 -35.11 -26.68
C LEU A 241 47.94 -34.82 -26.04
N CYS A 242 46.90 -34.69 -26.86
CA CYS A 242 45.53 -34.61 -26.37
C CYS A 242 44.57 -35.53 -27.13
N THR A 243 43.55 -35.98 -26.40
CA THR A 243 42.43 -36.77 -26.92
C THR A 243 41.13 -36.06 -26.57
N SER A 244 40.23 -35.92 -27.54
CA SER A 244 38.93 -35.26 -27.39
C SER A 244 37.81 -36.14 -27.97
N THR A 245 36.73 -36.27 -27.21
CA THR A 245 35.57 -37.12 -27.55
C THR A 245 34.23 -36.35 -27.56
N SER A 246 34.23 -35.13 -27.02
CA SER A 246 33.07 -34.23 -26.92
C SER A 246 33.59 -32.88 -26.44
N SER A 247 32.89 -32.19 -25.53
CA SER A 247 33.35 -30.99 -24.84
C SER A 247 34.48 -31.23 -23.83
N THR A 248 34.97 -32.46 -23.66
CA THR A 248 36.11 -32.77 -22.78
C THR A 248 37.36 -33.12 -23.57
N VAL A 249 38.49 -32.55 -23.16
CA VAL A 249 39.83 -32.84 -23.68
C VAL A 249 40.69 -33.42 -22.55
N THR A 250 41.36 -34.54 -22.81
CA THR A 250 42.33 -35.15 -21.91
C THR A 250 43.74 -34.86 -22.40
N PHE A 251 44.67 -34.58 -21.49
CA PHE A 251 46.03 -34.13 -21.78
C PHE A 251 47.08 -35.12 -21.27
N ASN A 252 48.15 -35.28 -22.04
CA ASN A 252 49.33 -36.03 -21.66
C ASN A 252 50.61 -35.29 -22.12
N PRO A 253 51.43 -34.74 -21.20
CA PRO A 253 51.30 -34.76 -19.74
C PRO A 253 50.21 -33.79 -19.23
N ALA A 254 49.94 -33.80 -17.92
CA ALA A 254 49.02 -32.85 -17.28
C ALA A 254 49.40 -31.38 -17.57
N VAL A 255 48.41 -30.50 -17.65
CA VAL A 255 48.61 -29.07 -17.98
C VAL A 255 49.08 -28.28 -16.75
N PRO A 256 49.96 -27.29 -16.92
CA PRO A 256 50.50 -26.52 -15.80
C PRO A 256 49.43 -25.64 -15.13
N PRO A 257 49.70 -25.13 -13.91
CA PRO A 257 48.81 -24.18 -13.23
C PRO A 257 48.60 -22.85 -13.96
N SER A 258 49.49 -22.50 -14.90
CA SER A 258 49.36 -21.31 -15.74
C SER A 258 48.21 -21.40 -16.75
N VAL A 259 47.71 -22.61 -17.03
CA VAL A 259 46.55 -22.84 -17.89
C VAL A 259 45.26 -22.69 -17.10
N GLY A 260 44.26 -21.99 -17.62
CA GLY A 260 42.97 -21.83 -16.95
C GLY A 260 41.84 -21.46 -17.91
N ARG A 261 40.72 -21.02 -17.33
CA ARG A 261 39.51 -20.65 -18.08
C ARG A 261 39.83 -19.61 -19.17
N GLY A 262 39.25 -19.80 -20.34
CA GLY A 262 39.44 -18.93 -21.50
C GLY A 262 40.71 -19.17 -22.31
N ASP A 263 41.64 -20.02 -21.86
CA ASP A 263 42.83 -20.38 -22.66
C ASP A 263 42.46 -21.16 -23.93
N ALA A 264 43.19 -20.87 -25.00
CA ALA A 264 43.06 -21.52 -26.29
C ALA A 264 43.71 -22.91 -26.26
N ILE A 265 43.01 -23.88 -26.84
CA ILE A 265 43.46 -25.24 -27.14
C ILE A 265 43.56 -25.36 -28.65
N ILE A 266 44.77 -25.40 -29.17
CA ILE A 266 45.06 -25.46 -30.59
C ILE A 266 45.25 -26.92 -30.99
N ILE A 267 44.38 -27.41 -31.87
CA ILE A 267 44.37 -28.79 -32.40
C ILE A 267 44.40 -28.69 -33.93
N GLY A 268 45.60 -28.77 -34.51
CA GLY A 268 45.78 -28.55 -35.95
C GLY A 268 45.45 -27.10 -36.34
N ALA A 269 44.43 -26.92 -37.18
CA ALA A 269 43.94 -25.60 -37.62
C ALA A 269 42.80 -25.04 -36.75
N GLU A 270 42.30 -25.84 -35.80
CA GLU A 270 41.11 -25.52 -35.01
C GLU A 270 41.50 -25.06 -33.61
N THR A 271 40.73 -24.13 -33.06
CA THR A 271 40.93 -23.59 -31.71
C THR A 271 39.67 -23.78 -30.89
N ALA A 272 39.79 -24.47 -29.74
CA ALA A 272 38.77 -24.51 -28.70
C ALA A 272 39.21 -23.66 -27.50
N TYR A 273 38.29 -23.39 -26.57
CA TYR A 273 38.58 -22.58 -25.39
C TYR A 273 38.18 -23.31 -24.11
N VAL A 274 39.04 -23.26 -23.10
CA VAL A 274 38.83 -23.88 -21.79
C VAL A 274 37.64 -23.23 -21.08
N LEU A 275 36.73 -24.04 -20.56
CA LEU A 275 35.68 -23.63 -19.64
C LEU A 275 36.10 -23.89 -18.18
N ASP A 276 36.61 -25.09 -17.91
CA ASP A 276 37.12 -25.48 -16.60
C ASP A 276 38.21 -26.55 -16.73
N VAL A 277 39.25 -26.48 -15.91
CA VAL A 277 40.32 -27.49 -15.85
C VAL A 277 40.13 -28.30 -14.57
N ASP A 278 40.25 -29.63 -14.64
CA ASP A 278 40.22 -30.48 -13.45
C ASP A 278 41.28 -30.01 -12.43
N GLY A 279 40.81 -29.44 -11.33
CA GLY A 279 41.66 -28.85 -10.29
C GLY A 279 42.52 -29.87 -9.53
N ALA A 280 42.16 -31.16 -9.54
CA ALA A 280 42.88 -32.19 -8.81
C ALA A 280 44.04 -32.77 -9.63
N THR A 281 43.77 -33.22 -10.85
CA THR A 281 44.77 -33.93 -11.65
C THR A 281 45.37 -33.07 -12.76
N ARG A 282 44.65 -32.04 -13.22
CA ARG A 282 44.97 -31.23 -14.40
C ARG A 282 45.25 -32.07 -15.66
N THR A 283 44.69 -33.28 -15.72
CA THR A 283 44.80 -34.16 -16.89
C THR A 283 43.62 -34.00 -17.83
N SER A 284 42.60 -33.22 -17.48
CA SER A 284 41.46 -32.95 -18.37
C SER A 284 40.91 -31.54 -18.19
N ALA A 285 40.23 -31.05 -19.23
CA ALA A 285 39.47 -29.82 -19.20
C ALA A 285 38.17 -29.96 -19.98
N THR A 286 37.14 -29.25 -19.54
CA THR A 286 35.92 -29.00 -20.32
C THR A 286 36.12 -27.76 -21.20
N THR A 287 35.44 -27.72 -22.34
CA THR A 287 35.54 -26.67 -23.35
C THR A 287 34.21 -25.98 -23.55
N GLN A 288 34.25 -24.70 -23.91
CA GLN A 288 33.05 -23.89 -24.16
C GLN A 288 32.28 -24.36 -25.40
N LYS A 289 33.00 -24.91 -26.39
CA LYS A 289 32.45 -25.56 -27.58
C LYS A 289 33.23 -26.84 -27.88
N PRO A 290 32.58 -27.92 -28.36
CA PRO A 290 33.27 -29.17 -28.65
C PRO A 290 34.40 -29.00 -29.68
N PRO A 291 35.67 -29.35 -29.35
CA PRO A 291 36.75 -29.38 -30.32
C PRO A 291 36.57 -30.51 -31.35
N PRO A 292 37.36 -30.48 -32.45
CA PRO A 292 37.48 -31.63 -33.34
C PRO A 292 37.83 -32.88 -32.53
N GLN A 293 37.26 -33.99 -32.96
CA GLN A 293 37.47 -35.29 -32.34
C GLN A 293 38.84 -35.81 -32.74
N VAL A 294 39.75 -35.93 -31.78
CA VAL A 294 41.12 -36.38 -32.01
C VAL A 294 41.53 -37.43 -30.98
N THR A 295 42.49 -38.28 -31.35
CA THR A 295 43.10 -39.25 -30.45
C THR A 295 44.61 -39.11 -30.55
N ASP A 296 45.25 -38.86 -29.40
CA ASP A 296 46.69 -38.63 -29.26
C ASP A 296 47.26 -37.66 -30.31
N ALA A 297 46.53 -36.58 -30.59
CA ALA A 297 47.00 -35.52 -31.48
C ALA A 297 47.95 -34.59 -30.73
N THR A 298 48.89 -33.96 -31.46
CA THR A 298 49.69 -32.88 -30.91
C THR A 298 48.81 -31.66 -30.70
N CYS A 299 48.77 -31.18 -29.46
CA CYS A 299 47.98 -30.04 -29.04
C CYS A 299 48.86 -29.02 -28.34
N ALA A 300 48.54 -27.75 -28.52
CA ALA A 300 49.20 -26.64 -27.84
C ALA A 300 48.15 -25.83 -27.08
N MET A 301 48.52 -25.32 -25.90
CA MET A 301 47.68 -24.41 -25.14
C MET A 301 48.39 -23.10 -24.90
N GLY A 302 47.64 -22.00 -24.87
CA GLY A 302 48.16 -20.67 -24.66
C GLY A 302 47.04 -19.67 -24.39
N ARG A 303 47.43 -18.41 -24.16
CA ARG A 303 46.46 -17.33 -24.06
C ARG A 303 45.69 -17.19 -25.37
N ALA A 304 44.39 -16.92 -25.28
CA ALA A 304 43.57 -16.69 -26.46
C ALA A 304 44.02 -15.43 -27.22
N PHE A 305 44.42 -14.39 -26.49
CA PHE A 305 44.91 -13.13 -27.03
C PHE A 305 46.15 -12.64 -26.27
N ALA A 306 47.10 -12.04 -26.99
CA ALA A 306 48.31 -11.50 -26.40
C ALA A 306 48.10 -10.06 -25.89
N THR A 307 47.11 -9.35 -26.44
CA THR A 307 46.79 -7.96 -26.09
C THR A 307 45.29 -7.74 -25.94
N LEU A 308 44.92 -6.67 -25.22
CA LEU A 308 43.52 -6.24 -25.10
C LEU A 308 42.91 -5.87 -26.47
N GLN A 309 43.69 -5.22 -27.33
CA GLN A 309 43.21 -4.78 -28.64
C GLN A 309 42.94 -5.95 -29.60
N GLU A 310 43.72 -7.04 -29.51
CA GLU A 310 43.47 -8.27 -30.27
C GLU A 310 42.15 -8.94 -29.86
N TRP A 311 41.89 -9.01 -28.54
CA TRP A 311 40.63 -9.52 -28.02
C TRP A 311 39.44 -8.69 -28.50
N GLU A 312 39.55 -7.36 -28.43
CA GLU A 312 38.52 -6.45 -28.94
C GLU A 312 38.25 -6.72 -30.42
N THR A 313 39.31 -6.68 -31.24
CA THR A 313 39.18 -6.81 -32.70
C THR A 313 38.52 -8.14 -33.08
N ASN A 314 38.82 -9.21 -32.33
CA ASN A 314 38.18 -10.52 -32.54
C ASN A 314 36.71 -10.55 -32.10
N ARG A 315 36.37 -9.84 -31.02
CA ARG A 315 35.00 -9.74 -30.53
C ARG A 315 34.07 -9.07 -31.55
N ASN A 316 34.60 -8.16 -32.37
CA ASN A 316 33.91 -7.57 -33.52
C ASN A 316 32.62 -6.79 -33.15
N GLY A 317 32.53 -6.32 -31.90
CA GLY A 317 31.57 -5.32 -31.41
C GLY A 317 30.09 -5.71 -31.31
N ASP A 318 29.52 -6.42 -32.29
CA ASP A 318 28.08 -6.66 -32.41
C ASP A 318 27.64 -7.92 -31.65
N LEU A 319 27.46 -7.79 -30.34
CA LEU A 319 27.12 -8.89 -29.44
C LEU A 319 25.63 -9.25 -29.48
N VAL A 320 24.78 -8.26 -29.76
CA VAL A 320 23.33 -8.44 -29.90
C VAL A 320 22.98 -9.28 -31.13
N ASN A 321 23.46 -8.92 -32.33
CA ASN A 321 23.14 -9.71 -33.53
C ASN A 321 23.81 -11.08 -33.53
N GLN A 322 24.86 -11.26 -32.74
CA GLN A 322 25.57 -12.53 -32.58
C GLN A 322 25.05 -13.38 -31.42
N ASP A 323 24.04 -12.90 -30.69
CA ASP A 323 23.39 -13.61 -29.58
C ASP A 323 24.43 -14.18 -28.59
N ARG A 324 25.36 -13.32 -28.15
CA ARG A 324 26.48 -13.76 -27.31
C ARG A 324 26.95 -12.70 -26.31
N SER A 325 27.57 -13.16 -25.24
CA SER A 325 28.23 -12.32 -24.23
C SER A 325 29.70 -12.72 -24.09
N GLU A 326 30.58 -11.78 -23.74
CA GLU A 326 32.03 -12.02 -23.76
C GLU A 326 32.69 -11.65 -22.43
N VAL A 327 33.55 -12.53 -21.92
CA VAL A 327 34.36 -12.27 -20.73
C VAL A 327 35.83 -12.38 -21.10
N GLY A 328 36.51 -11.23 -21.11
CA GLY A 328 37.96 -11.17 -21.24
C GLY A 328 38.62 -11.37 -19.89
N LEU A 329 39.32 -12.49 -19.74
CA LEU A 329 40.01 -12.91 -18.50
C LEU A 329 41.46 -12.45 -18.53
N LEU A 330 41.80 -11.49 -17.68
CA LEU A 330 43.14 -10.89 -17.61
C LEU A 330 44.07 -11.72 -16.74
N TYR A 331 45.05 -12.38 -17.34
CA TYR A 331 46.06 -13.17 -16.63
C TYR A 331 47.28 -12.33 -16.26
N LYS A 332 47.80 -12.50 -15.03
CA LYS A 332 49.04 -11.82 -14.57
C LYS A 332 50.27 -12.60 -15.00
N ASP A 333 50.60 -12.56 -16.29
CA ASP A 333 51.76 -13.25 -16.86
C ASP A 333 52.67 -12.34 -17.71
N GLY A 334 52.51 -11.03 -17.60
CA GLY A 334 53.44 -10.03 -18.11
C GLY A 334 52.81 -8.63 -18.14
N LEU A 335 53.50 -7.70 -18.80
CA LEU A 335 53.03 -6.33 -19.00
C LEU A 335 51.96 -6.28 -20.10
N LEU A 336 50.70 -6.03 -19.74
CA LEU A 336 49.68 -5.59 -20.71
C LEU A 336 49.75 -4.06 -20.68
N ASN A 337 50.43 -3.46 -21.67
CA ASN A 337 50.69 -2.02 -21.72
C ASN A 337 50.09 -1.35 -22.97
N SER A 338 48.93 -1.85 -23.42
CA SER A 338 48.20 -1.32 -24.57
C SER A 338 47.02 -0.46 -24.11
N SER A 339 46.84 0.70 -24.73
CA SER A 339 45.54 1.39 -24.73
C SER A 339 44.54 0.54 -25.52
N LEU A 340 43.37 0.29 -24.93
CA LEU A 340 42.25 -0.40 -25.53
C LEU A 340 41.25 0.65 -26.03
N GLU A 341 40.95 0.61 -27.32
CA GLU A 341 39.90 1.44 -27.92
C GLU A 341 38.68 0.55 -28.22
N PHE A 342 37.52 0.90 -27.67
CA PHE A 342 36.25 0.27 -28.01
C PHE A 342 35.64 0.97 -29.22
N LYS A 343 35.36 0.22 -30.28
CA LYS A 343 34.67 0.72 -31.48
C LYS A 343 33.43 -0.11 -31.76
N ASP A 344 32.36 0.56 -32.17
CA ASP A 344 31.17 -0.04 -32.79
C ASP A 344 30.58 -1.26 -32.02
N SER A 345 30.50 -1.16 -30.69
CA SER A 345 29.97 -2.25 -29.87
C SER A 345 28.46 -2.14 -29.68
N PHE A 346 27.73 -3.12 -30.21
CA PHE A 346 26.28 -3.26 -30.01
C PHE A 346 26.05 -4.25 -28.87
N THR A 347 25.57 -3.74 -27.75
CA THR A 347 25.21 -4.49 -26.54
C THR A 347 23.84 -4.04 -26.05
N ASP A 348 23.20 -4.88 -25.24
CA ASP A 348 21.94 -4.60 -24.55
C ASP A 348 21.99 -5.22 -23.14
N PRO A 349 20.92 -5.18 -22.32
CA PRO A 349 20.93 -5.81 -21.00
C PRO A 349 21.25 -7.30 -20.99
N ASP A 350 21.01 -8.01 -22.11
CA ASP A 350 21.15 -9.46 -22.23
C ASP A 350 22.47 -9.88 -22.93
N HIS A 351 23.05 -8.99 -23.74
CA HIS A 351 24.25 -9.22 -24.57
C HIS A 351 25.32 -8.18 -24.28
N GLY A 352 26.32 -8.53 -23.46
CA GLY A 352 27.32 -7.60 -22.98
C GLY A 352 28.73 -8.18 -22.93
N PHE A 353 29.69 -7.39 -22.46
CA PHE A 353 31.03 -7.88 -22.19
C PHE A 353 31.59 -7.41 -20.85
N VAL A 354 32.49 -8.22 -20.31
CA VAL A 354 33.17 -7.97 -19.04
C VAL A 354 34.67 -8.19 -19.22
N LEU A 355 35.48 -7.30 -18.67
CA LEU A 355 36.90 -7.55 -18.44
C LEU A 355 37.11 -7.79 -16.94
N GLU A 356 37.68 -8.93 -16.57
CA GLU A 356 37.90 -9.29 -15.17
C GLU A 356 39.24 -10.00 -14.96
N PRO A 357 39.84 -9.90 -13.75
CA PRO A 357 41.06 -10.62 -13.42
C PRO A 357 40.82 -12.14 -13.38
N ALA A 358 41.67 -12.91 -14.04
CA ALA A 358 41.59 -14.36 -13.99
C ALA A 358 42.02 -14.89 -12.60
N GLY A 359 41.10 -15.48 -11.84
CA GLY A 359 41.40 -16.30 -10.66
C GLY A 359 42.41 -15.68 -9.67
N GLY A 360 42.13 -14.48 -9.14
CA GLY A 360 43.00 -13.79 -8.18
C GLY A 360 44.21 -13.08 -8.81
N SER A 361 44.30 -13.01 -10.14
CA SER A 361 45.31 -12.26 -10.88
C SER A 361 45.00 -10.76 -10.92
N TRP A 362 45.16 -10.07 -9.79
CA TRP A 362 44.88 -8.64 -9.70
C TRP A 362 45.83 -7.80 -10.56
N HIS A 363 45.26 -6.85 -11.29
CA HIS A 363 45.97 -5.86 -12.10
C HIS A 363 45.70 -4.46 -11.53
N LEU A 364 46.65 -3.54 -11.68
CA LEU A 364 46.38 -2.12 -11.45
C LEU A 364 45.79 -1.56 -12.76
N ALA A 365 44.55 -1.08 -12.72
CA ALA A 365 44.00 -0.31 -13.82
C ALA A 365 44.17 1.18 -13.51
N ALA A 366 44.57 1.97 -14.51
CA ALA A 366 44.58 3.42 -14.43
C ALA A 366 43.81 3.95 -15.63
N VAL A 367 42.58 4.40 -15.42
CA VAL A 367 41.77 5.04 -16.47
C VAL A 367 42.40 6.39 -16.81
N ALA A 368 43.25 6.40 -17.84
CA ALA A 368 43.95 7.61 -18.30
C ALA A 368 43.14 8.34 -19.38
N GLY A 369 42.23 9.23 -18.94
CA GLY A 369 42.01 10.54 -19.57
C GLY A 369 40.93 10.71 -20.64
N ASP A 370 40.31 11.90 -20.58
CA ASP A 370 39.62 12.68 -21.62
C ASP A 370 39.90 12.20 -23.06
N CYS A 371 38.84 11.80 -23.77
CA CYS A 371 38.87 11.50 -25.20
C CYS A 371 39.19 12.79 -25.97
N GLY A 372 40.45 12.97 -26.38
CA GLY A 372 40.88 14.12 -27.18
C GLY A 372 40.29 14.15 -28.59
N GLY A 373 39.10 14.74 -28.74
CA GLY A 373 38.45 15.01 -30.01
C GLY A 373 37.04 15.54 -29.79
N THR A 374 36.54 16.43 -30.65
CA THR A 374 35.25 17.15 -30.50
C THR A 374 33.99 16.27 -30.63
N GLY A 375 34.05 15.00 -30.26
CA GLY A 375 32.92 14.09 -30.11
C GLY A 375 32.80 13.68 -28.64
N SER A 376 31.64 13.93 -28.04
CA SER A 376 31.37 13.60 -26.64
C SER A 376 31.48 12.09 -26.40
N CYS A 377 32.53 11.64 -25.68
CA CYS A 377 32.45 10.40 -24.92
C CYS A 377 31.37 10.59 -23.84
N ARG A 378 30.11 10.26 -24.16
CA ARG A 378 29.04 10.12 -23.15
C ARG A 378 29.11 8.69 -22.64
N PHE A 379 29.80 8.47 -21.53
CA PHE A 379 29.44 7.36 -20.67
C PHE A 379 28.01 7.63 -20.20
N HIS A 380 27.05 6.83 -20.66
CA HIS A 380 25.74 6.85 -20.01
C HIS A 380 25.99 6.43 -18.56
N PRO A 381 25.46 7.14 -17.55
CA PRO A 381 25.73 6.86 -16.14
C PRO A 381 25.31 5.46 -15.65
N ASP A 382 24.70 4.64 -16.52
CA ASP A 382 24.22 3.29 -16.23
C ASP A 382 25.03 2.16 -16.91
N VAL A 383 26.03 2.48 -17.75
CA VAL A 383 26.48 1.51 -18.78
C VAL A 383 27.83 0.86 -18.50
N CYS A 384 28.77 1.48 -17.79
CA CYS A 384 29.92 0.73 -17.27
C CYS A 384 30.29 1.17 -15.85
N LEU A 385 30.18 0.25 -14.89
CA LEU A 385 30.56 0.50 -13.50
C LEU A 385 32.00 0.05 -13.30
N ASP A 386 32.84 0.99 -12.84
CA ASP A 386 34.09 0.67 -12.16
C ASP A 386 33.67 0.28 -10.73
N ASP A 387 33.63 -1.01 -10.40
CA ASP A 387 33.32 -1.43 -9.03
C ASP A 387 34.55 -1.16 -8.16
N PRO A 388 34.51 -0.23 -7.19
CA PRO A 388 35.66 0.04 -6.34
C PRO A 388 36.09 -1.16 -5.49
N ASN A 389 35.29 -2.23 -5.42
CA ASN A 389 35.58 -3.46 -4.71
C ASN A 389 35.99 -4.65 -5.60
N SER A 390 35.90 -4.53 -6.93
CA SER A 390 36.34 -5.58 -7.87
C SER A 390 37.10 -4.96 -9.05
N ALA A 391 38.20 -5.56 -9.47
CA ALA A 391 39.02 -5.04 -10.57
C ALA A 391 38.39 -5.31 -11.95
N ALA A 392 37.06 -5.27 -12.05
CA ALA A 392 36.29 -5.64 -13.23
C ALA A 392 35.64 -4.41 -13.86
N LEU A 393 35.71 -4.34 -15.19
CA LEU A 393 34.98 -3.37 -16.00
C LEU A 393 33.81 -4.11 -16.66
N VAL A 394 32.59 -3.76 -16.27
CA VAL A 394 31.36 -4.32 -16.83
C VAL A 394 30.77 -3.31 -17.80
N CYS A 395 30.34 -3.71 -19.01
CA CYS A 395 29.67 -2.81 -19.95
C CYS A 395 28.35 -3.39 -20.48
N SER A 396 27.24 -2.67 -20.27
CA SER A 396 25.86 -3.04 -20.65
C SER A 396 25.14 -1.85 -21.31
N GLY A 397 25.01 -1.84 -22.65
CA GLY A 397 24.37 -0.75 -23.44
C GLY A 397 25.26 -0.14 -24.53
N TRP A 398 24.66 0.63 -25.45
CA TRP A 398 25.33 1.14 -26.66
C TRP A 398 26.61 1.96 -26.36
N CYS A 399 27.75 1.52 -26.90
CA CYS A 399 29.03 2.22 -26.80
C CYS A 399 29.59 2.52 -28.19
N VAL A 400 29.71 3.81 -28.53
CA VAL A 400 30.11 4.28 -29.87
C VAL A 400 31.64 4.39 -29.99
N GLU A 401 32.30 5.05 -29.01
CA GLU A 401 33.75 5.18 -28.91
C GLU A 401 34.17 5.32 -27.43
N GLY A 402 35.29 4.71 -27.03
CA GLY A 402 35.87 4.88 -25.69
C GLY A 402 37.29 4.33 -25.57
N CYS A 403 38.10 4.89 -24.66
CA CYS A 403 39.50 4.47 -24.42
C CYS A 403 39.69 3.99 -22.97
N LEU A 404 40.24 2.78 -22.80
CA LEU A 404 40.68 2.22 -21.51
C LEU A 404 42.19 1.99 -21.55
N THR A 405 42.92 2.44 -20.52
CA THR A 405 44.33 2.05 -20.34
C THR A 405 44.42 1.10 -19.15
N VAL A 406 45.00 -0.08 -19.36
CA VAL A 406 45.28 -1.05 -18.30
C VAL A 406 46.80 -1.09 -18.11
N GLU A 407 47.29 -0.88 -16.89
CA GLU A 407 48.73 -0.92 -16.58
C GLU A 407 49.04 -2.05 -15.60
N THR A 408 49.41 -3.22 -16.10
CA THR A 408 49.85 -4.29 -15.19
C THR A 408 51.24 -3.92 -14.63
N ARG A 409 51.43 -3.99 -13.31
CA ARG A 409 52.77 -3.93 -12.69
C ARG A 409 53.20 -5.33 -12.28
N ALA A 410 54.42 -5.71 -12.65
CA ALA A 410 55.04 -6.99 -12.29
C ALA A 410 55.09 -7.18 -10.77
#